data_AF-A0A962K9C9-F1
#
_entry.id   AF-A0A962K9C9-F1
#
_cell.length_a   1.000
_cell.length_b   1.000
_cell.length_c   1.000
_cell.angle_alpha   90.00
_cell.angle_beta   90.00
_cell.angle_gamma   90.00
#
_symmetry.space_group_name_H-M   'P 1'
#
loop_
_entity.id
_entity.type
_entity.pdbx_description
1 polymer ?
#
loop_
_entity_poly.entity_id
_entity_poly.type
_entity_poly.pdbx_seq_one_letter_code
_entity_poly.pdbx_strand_id
1 'polypeptide(L)'
;MLKKSLSVAVVAALGVTALAPLTPAVAQDNMVNNSYWWPNRLDLSPLRMGAPQSSPLGSDFDYAEAFESLDMDALKADLVQ
;
A
#
# COMPACT_ATOMS: atom_id res chain seq x y z
N MET A 1 49.99 -20.17 49.54
CA MET A 1 49.29 -19.81 50.80
C MET A 1 48.09 -18.92 50.45
N LEU A 2 46.90 -19.26 50.98
CA LEU A 2 45.65 -18.46 51.15
C LEU A 2 45.10 -17.66 49.93
N LYS A 3 44.05 -18.09 49.21
CA LYS A 3 42.58 -18.14 49.51
C LYS A 3 41.92 -16.79 49.90
N LYS A 4 40.99 -16.30 49.04
CA LYS A 4 39.72 -15.55 49.26
C LYS A 4 39.49 -14.56 48.10
N SER A 5 38.31 -14.27 47.56
CA SER A 5 36.93 -14.72 47.79
C SER A 5 36.07 -14.21 46.63
N LEU A 6 35.08 -15.00 46.24
CA LEU A 6 34.02 -14.70 45.28
C LEU A 6 33.11 -13.56 45.81
N SER A 7 32.74 -12.60 44.96
CA SER A 7 31.55 -11.76 45.16
C SER A 7 30.60 -11.97 43.99
N VAL A 8 29.37 -12.32 44.37
CA VAL A 8 28.23 -12.69 43.56
C VAL A 8 27.42 -11.44 43.17
N ALA A 9 26.82 -11.50 41.99
CA ALA A 9 25.70 -10.70 41.49
C ALA A 9 25.91 -9.19 41.25
N VAL A 10 25.61 -8.75 40.02
CA VAL A 10 24.48 -7.85 39.74
C VAL A 10 24.35 -7.67 38.21
N VAL A 11 23.23 -8.19 37.71
CA VAL A 11 22.45 -7.72 36.55
C VAL A 11 23.07 -7.92 35.17
N ALA A 12 22.58 -8.99 34.54
CA ALA A 12 22.36 -9.05 33.11
C ALA A 12 21.56 -7.81 32.67
N ALA A 13 22.25 -6.78 32.20
CA ALA A 13 21.66 -5.72 31.40
C ALA A 13 21.57 -6.21 29.95
N LEU A 14 20.76 -7.26 29.74
CA LEU A 14 20.01 -7.39 28.49
C LEU A 14 18.95 -6.28 28.53
N GLY A 15 19.41 -5.05 28.40
CA GLY A 15 18.55 -3.92 28.14
C GLY A 15 17.87 -4.24 26.81
N VAL A 16 16.58 -4.50 26.89
CA VAL A 16 15.69 -4.73 25.76
C VAL A 16 15.95 -3.59 24.76
N THR A 17 16.76 -3.85 23.74
CA THR A 17 16.76 -3.05 22.53
C THR A 17 15.37 -3.24 21.97
N ALA A 18 14.52 -2.22 22.16
CA ALA A 18 13.24 -2.14 21.51
C ALA A 18 13.46 -2.45 20.03
N LEU A 19 12.87 -3.56 19.57
CA LEU A 19 12.60 -3.77 18.16
C LEU A 19 11.60 -2.69 17.76
N ALA A 20 12.10 -1.47 17.54
CA ALA A 20 11.41 -0.56 16.64
C ALA A 20 11.27 -1.34 15.33
N PRO A 21 10.05 -1.51 14.77
CA PRO A 21 9.96 -2.09 13.45
C PRO A 21 10.83 -1.21 12.55
N LEU A 22 11.75 -1.84 11.82
CA LEU A 22 12.45 -1.26 10.67
C LEU A 22 11.43 -1.06 9.54
N THR A 23 10.31 -0.39 9.82
CA THR A 23 9.49 0.18 8.78
C THR A 23 10.31 1.34 8.26
N PRO A 24 10.74 1.35 6.98
CA PRO A 24 11.18 2.60 6.39
C PRO A 24 10.04 3.58 6.65
N ALA A 25 10.33 4.66 7.36
CA ALA A 25 9.47 5.82 7.34
C ALA A 25 9.44 6.25 5.88
N VAL A 26 8.43 5.78 5.13
CA VAL A 26 8.02 6.43 3.91
C VAL A 26 7.58 7.79 4.41
N ALA A 27 8.51 8.75 4.39
CA ALA A 27 8.13 10.14 4.29
C ALA A 27 7.20 10.15 3.08
N GLN A 28 5.91 10.32 3.34
CA GLN A 28 4.94 10.63 2.30
C GLN A 28 5.36 12.03 1.86
N ASP A 29 6.39 12.08 1.01
CA ASP A 29 6.81 13.31 0.38
C ASP A 29 5.57 13.75 -0.36
N ASN A 30 4.96 14.85 0.09
CA ASN A 30 4.10 15.63 -0.76
C ASN A 30 5.02 16.10 -1.88
N MET A 31 5.26 15.21 -2.86
CA MET A 31 6.21 15.43 -3.92
C MET A 31 5.82 16.75 -4.56
N VAL A 32 6.71 17.72 -4.39
CA VAL A 32 6.47 19.08 -4.83
C VAL A 32 6.35 19.03 -6.35
N ASN A 33 5.10 19.10 -6.83
CA ASN A 33 4.77 18.97 -8.24
C ASN A 33 4.29 20.33 -8.79
N ASN A 34 3.96 20.38 -10.08
CA ASN A 34 3.55 21.63 -10.72
C ASN A 34 2.29 22.26 -10.10
N SER A 35 1.40 21.47 -9.50
CA SER A 35 0.24 22.01 -8.79
C SER A 35 0.64 22.72 -7.49
N TYR A 36 1.75 22.33 -6.85
CA TYR A 36 2.29 23.02 -5.69
C TYR A 36 2.86 24.40 -6.06
N TRP A 37 3.68 24.47 -7.12
CA TRP A 37 4.31 25.72 -7.56
C TRP A 37 3.34 26.70 -8.21
N TRP A 38 2.34 26.20 -8.94
CA TRP A 38 1.34 27.01 -9.63
C TRP A 38 -0.06 26.60 -9.19
N PRO A 39 -0.52 27.01 -7.99
CA PRO A 39 -1.81 26.56 -7.45
C PRO A 39 -3.02 27.01 -8.27
N ASN A 40 -2.89 28.08 -9.04
CA ASN A 40 -3.98 28.65 -9.87
C ASN A 40 -3.89 28.24 -11.35
N ARG A 41 -3.05 27.26 -11.72
CA ARG A 41 -2.98 26.78 -13.12
C ARG A 41 -4.28 26.07 -13.50
N LEU A 42 -4.67 26.19 -14.77
CA LEU A 42 -5.79 25.41 -15.30
C LEU A 42 -5.44 23.91 -15.25
N ASP A 43 -6.31 23.10 -14.64
CA ASP A 43 -6.14 21.66 -14.60
C ASP A 43 -6.68 21.00 -15.87
N LEU A 44 -5.80 20.32 -16.60
CA LEU A 44 -6.13 19.56 -17.81
C LEU A 44 -6.20 18.05 -17.56
N SER A 45 -5.99 17.61 -16.31
CA SER A 45 -6.04 16.19 -15.94
C SER A 45 -7.34 15.49 -16.35
N PRO A 46 -8.53 16.14 -16.29
CA PRO A 46 -9.77 15.50 -16.71
C PRO A 46 -9.79 15.02 -18.16
N LEU A 47 -9.07 15.69 -19.06
CA LEU A 47 -9.03 15.36 -20.48
C LEU A 47 -8.29 14.06 -20.79
N ARG A 48 -7.54 13.52 -19.83
CA ARG A 48 -6.78 12.26 -19.98
C ARG A 48 -7.36 11.11 -19.17
N MET A 49 -8.41 11.36 -18.37
CA MET A 49 -9.04 10.31 -17.57
C MET A 49 -9.74 9.31 -18.50
N GLY A 50 -9.66 8.01 -18.16
CA GLY A 50 -10.34 6.95 -18.91
C GLY A 50 -9.78 6.69 -20.30
N ALA A 51 -8.54 7.08 -20.58
CA ALA A 51 -7.93 6.82 -21.87
C ALA A 51 -7.79 5.29 -22.13
N PRO A 52 -7.96 4.82 -23.39
CA PRO A 52 -7.97 3.37 -23.69
C PRO A 52 -6.71 2.63 -23.24
N GLN A 53 -5.53 3.27 -23.32
CA GLN A 53 -4.27 2.69 -22.86
C GLN A 53 -4.20 2.47 -21.34
N SER A 54 -5.09 3.10 -20.57
CA SER A 54 -5.19 2.89 -19.12
C SER A 54 -6.09 1.70 -18.77
N SER A 55 -6.84 1.15 -19.74
CA SER A 55 -7.65 -0.04 -19.52
C SER A 55 -6.77 -1.29 -19.49
N PRO A 56 -6.85 -2.13 -18.44
CA PRO A 56 -6.13 -3.41 -18.40
C PRO A 56 -6.75 -4.46 -19.33
N LEU A 57 -7.98 -4.26 -19.80
CA LEU A 57 -8.74 -5.24 -20.60
C LEU A 57 -8.36 -5.21 -22.09
N GLY A 58 -7.57 -4.22 -22.52
CA GLY A 58 -7.16 -4.06 -23.92
C GLY A 58 -8.21 -3.34 -24.78
N SER A 59 -7.85 -3.06 -26.03
CA SER A 59 -8.70 -2.32 -26.98
C SER A 59 -9.88 -3.13 -27.52
N ASP A 60 -9.76 -4.45 -27.49
CA ASP A 60 -10.67 -5.36 -28.21
C ASP A 60 -11.73 -5.96 -27.29
N PHE A 61 -11.74 -5.59 -26.02
CA PHE A 61 -12.68 -6.12 -25.03
C PHE A 61 -14.02 -5.37 -25.08
N ASP A 62 -15.10 -6.09 -25.36
CA ASP A 62 -16.47 -5.59 -25.29
C ASP A 62 -17.15 -6.06 -23.98
N TYR A 63 -17.42 -5.11 -23.08
CA TYR A 63 -18.10 -5.41 -21.81
C TYR A 63 -19.56 -5.83 -22.00
N ALA A 64 -20.26 -5.27 -23.00
CA ALA A 64 -21.66 -5.60 -23.24
C ALA A 64 -21.79 -7.07 -23.69
N GLU A 65 -20.96 -7.49 -24.65
CA GLU A 65 -20.91 -8.89 -25.10
C GLU A 65 -20.54 -9.85 -23.95
N ALA A 66 -19.51 -9.50 -23.16
CA ALA A 66 -19.10 -10.32 -22.03
C ALA A 66 -20.21 -10.45 -20.98
N PHE A 67 -20.95 -9.37 -20.71
CA PHE A 67 -22.04 -9.36 -19.74
C PHE A 67 -23.25 -10.20 -20.21
N GLU A 68 -23.56 -10.18 -21.51
CA GLU A 68 -24.62 -11.03 -22.08
C GLU A 68 -24.34 -12.52 -21.94
N SER A 69 -23.07 -12.91 -21.91
CA SER A 69 -22.65 -14.32 -21.74
C SER A 69 -22.69 -14.82 -20.29
N LEU A 70 -22.93 -13.94 -19.31
CA LEU A 70 -22.82 -14.24 -17.89
C LEU A 70 -24.07 -14.94 -17.35
N ASP A 71 -23.88 -15.96 -16.49
CA ASP A 71 -24.97 -16.67 -15.81
C ASP A 71 -25.60 -15.80 -14.72
N MET A 72 -26.75 -15.21 -15.05
CA MET A 72 -27.48 -14.29 -14.17
C MET A 72 -28.15 -15.00 -13.01
N ASP A 73 -28.54 -16.26 -13.18
CA ASP A 73 -29.27 -16.99 -12.14
C ASP A 73 -28.29 -17.47 -11.06
N ALA A 74 -27.13 -18.00 -11.48
CA ALA A 74 -26.05 -18.34 -10.56
C ALA A 74 -25.54 -17.10 -9.79
N LEU A 75 -25.27 -15.99 -10.48
CA LEU A 75 -24.80 -14.76 -9.83
C LEU A 75 -25.77 -14.25 -8.76
N LYS A 76 -27.07 -14.24 -9.06
CA LYS A 76 -28.10 -13.80 -8.10
C LYS A 76 -28.19 -14.73 -6.90
N ALA A 77 -28.10 -16.05 -7.12
CA ALA A 77 -28.11 -17.02 -6.05
C ALA A 77 -26.93 -16.81 -5.09
N ASP A 78 -25.72 -16.62 -5.63
CA ASP A 78 -24.50 -16.39 -4.84
C ASP A 78 -24.58 -15.10 -4.00
N LEU A 79 -25.22 -14.05 -4.50
CA LEU A 79 -25.36 -12.77 -3.79
C LEU A 79 -26.31 -12.82 -2.59
N VAL A 80 -27.26 -13.75 -2.58
CA VAL A 80 -28.31 -13.87 -1.54
C VAL A 80 -27.96 -14.93 -0.50
N GLN A 81 -26.84 -15.64 -0.66
CA GLN A 81 -26.35 -16.65 0.28
C GLN A 81 -26.03 -16.09 1.67
#